data_AF-A0AAW2RWZ2-F1
#
_entry.id   AF-A0AAW2RWZ2-F1
#
_cell.length_a   1.000
_cell.length_b   1.000
_cell.length_c   1.000
_cell.angle_alpha   90.00
_cell.angle_beta   90.00
_cell.angle_gamma   90.00
#
_symmetry.space_group_name_H-M   'P 1'
#
loop_
_entity.id
_entity.type
_entity.pdbx_description
1 polymer ?
#
loop_
_entity_poly.entity_id
_entity_poly.type
_entity_poly.pdbx_seq_one_letter_code
_entity_poly.pdbx_strand_id
1 'polypeptide(L)'
;MANKLVLIGWLMAAATLFAGCAADTKTVGDDLGWTIPPLGDVAYRTWAAKEDFDLGDSIVFRWSGTHDVVQVTKEGYDNCTATNTTALSPIQTTTPYTFTLNSTAPHYFICTIDNHCRLGQKLTVQTETSAAPILKTGALSALLLAVAAFISL
;
A
#
# COMPACT_ATOMS: atom_id res chain seq x y z
N MET A 1 -4.25 -39.82 -27.13
CA MET A 1 -3.83 -39.56 -25.73
C MET A 1 -3.11 -38.22 -25.60
N ALA A 2 -2.27 -37.82 -26.57
CA ALA A 2 -1.59 -36.52 -26.63
C ALA A 2 -2.53 -35.30 -26.48
N ASN A 3 -3.69 -35.29 -27.13
CA ASN A 3 -4.61 -34.14 -27.08
C ASN A 3 -5.17 -33.85 -25.66
N LYS A 4 -5.37 -34.91 -24.84
CA LYS A 4 -5.84 -34.76 -23.46
C LYS A 4 -4.74 -34.21 -22.54
N LEU A 5 -3.50 -34.62 -22.77
CA LEU A 5 -2.33 -34.11 -22.02
C LEU A 5 -2.04 -32.65 -22.37
N VAL A 6 -2.23 -32.25 -23.63
CA VAL A 6 -2.11 -30.85 -24.09
C VAL A 6 -3.20 -29.97 -23.46
N LEU A 7 -4.45 -30.43 -23.42
CA LEU A 7 -5.56 -29.73 -22.76
C LEU A 7 -5.34 -29.55 -21.25
N ILE A 8 -4.81 -30.57 -20.57
CA ILE A 8 -4.47 -30.49 -19.14
C ILE A 8 -3.33 -29.49 -18.92
N GLY A 9 -2.32 -29.47 -19.80
CA GLY A 9 -1.24 -28.47 -19.74
C GLY A 9 -1.73 -27.03 -19.91
N TRP A 10 -2.69 -26.80 -20.82
CA TRP A 10 -3.33 -25.49 -21.01
C TRP A 10 -4.14 -25.03 -19.79
N LEU A 11 -4.90 -25.93 -19.17
CA LEU A 11 -5.66 -25.62 -17.96
C LEU A 11 -4.75 -25.23 -16.79
N MET A 12 -3.59 -25.88 -16.66
CA MET A 12 -2.61 -25.57 -15.61
C MET A 12 -1.88 -24.24 -15.88
N ALA A 13 -1.57 -23.91 -17.14
CA ALA A 13 -0.97 -22.63 -17.52
C ALA A 13 -1.96 -21.45 -17.40
N ALA A 14 -3.25 -21.68 -17.66
CA ALA A 14 -4.30 -20.68 -17.42
C ALA A 14 -4.50 -20.41 -15.91
N ALA A 15 -4.37 -21.43 -15.06
CA ALA A 15 -4.50 -21.29 -13.61
C ALA A 15 -3.36 -20.47 -12.98
N THR A 16 -2.13 -20.53 -13.52
CA THR A 16 -1.00 -19.73 -13.03
C THR A 16 -1.04 -18.26 -13.46
N LEU A 17 -1.80 -17.93 -14.51
CA LEU A 17 -2.06 -16.54 -14.94
C LEU A 17 -3.03 -15.79 -14.00
N PHE A 18 -3.72 -16.49 -13.09
CA PHE A 18 -4.57 -15.92 -12.05
C PHE A 18 -3.88 -15.92 -10.66
N ALA A 19 -2.58 -15.63 -10.61
CA ALA A 19 -1.96 -15.24 -9.34
C ALA A 19 -2.59 -13.91 -8.91
N GLY A 20 -3.64 -13.99 -8.08
CA GLY A 20 -4.44 -12.86 -7.63
C GLY A 20 -3.58 -11.77 -6.98
N CYS A 21 -3.99 -10.53 -7.18
CA CYS A 21 -3.55 -9.39 -6.38
C CYS A 21 -3.98 -9.68 -4.93
N ALA A 22 -3.07 -10.21 -4.12
CA ALA A 22 -3.31 -10.33 -2.69
C ALA A 22 -3.07 -8.96 -2.08
N ALA A 23 -4.05 -8.45 -1.32
CA ALA A 23 -3.87 -7.24 -0.54
C ALA A 23 -2.72 -7.43 0.46
N ASP A 24 -1.79 -6.48 0.48
CA ASP A 24 -0.64 -6.46 1.38
C ASP A 24 -0.95 -5.65 2.65
N THR A 25 -0.14 -5.84 3.69
CA THR A 25 -0.23 -5.07 4.94
C THR A 25 1.09 -4.35 5.22
N LYS A 26 1.07 -3.03 5.18
CA LYS A 26 2.23 -2.15 5.37
C LYS A 26 2.19 -1.50 6.75
N THR A 27 3.24 -1.67 7.55
CA THR A 27 3.33 -1.00 8.87
C THR A 27 4.03 0.34 8.73
N VAL A 28 3.34 1.42 9.10
CA VAL A 28 3.83 2.79 8.95
C VAL A 28 5.12 3.00 9.74
N GLY A 29 6.19 3.37 9.03
CA GLY A 29 7.49 3.68 9.62
C GLY A 29 8.36 2.47 9.96
N ASP A 30 7.96 1.25 9.62
CA ASP A 30 8.67 0.01 9.96
C ASP A 30 9.01 -0.04 11.46
N ASP A 31 10.29 -0.22 11.82
CA ASP A 31 10.78 -0.25 13.20
C ASP A 31 10.67 1.11 13.91
N LEU A 32 10.56 2.23 13.18
CA LEU A 32 10.33 3.55 13.77
C LEU A 32 8.91 3.65 14.36
N GLY A 33 7.94 2.99 13.73
CA GLY A 33 6.52 3.11 14.04
C GLY A 33 5.96 4.52 13.81
N TRP A 34 4.77 4.77 14.36
CA TRP A 34 4.08 6.05 14.35
C TRP A 34 4.44 6.90 15.58
N THR A 35 5.51 7.68 15.46
CA THR A 35 6.02 8.61 16.48
C THR A 35 6.38 9.97 15.88
N ILE A 36 6.83 10.91 16.70
CA ILE A 36 7.48 12.14 16.23
C ILE A 36 8.85 11.75 15.64
N PRO A 37 9.06 11.89 14.32
CA PRO A 37 10.29 11.44 13.69
C PRO A 37 11.45 12.40 13.98
N PRO A 38 12.67 11.90 14.25
CA PRO A 38 13.82 12.75 14.62
C PRO A 38 14.29 13.68 13.48
N LEU A 39 13.93 13.39 12.23
CA LEU A 39 14.27 14.19 11.05
C LEU A 39 13.06 14.96 10.48
N GLY A 40 11.98 15.09 11.24
CA GLY A 40 10.75 15.69 10.75
C GLY A 40 10.03 14.83 9.71
N ASP A 41 9.19 15.45 8.89
CA ASP A 41 8.27 14.77 7.97
C ASP A 41 8.98 13.93 6.89
N VAL A 42 10.28 14.15 6.66
CA VAL A 42 11.07 13.38 5.70
C VAL A 42 11.06 11.89 6.00
N ALA A 43 10.97 11.47 7.27
CA ALA A 43 10.99 10.06 7.64
C ALA A 43 9.81 9.29 7.02
N TYR A 44 8.58 9.76 7.21
CA TYR A 44 7.39 9.11 6.65
C TYR A 44 7.27 9.30 5.14
N ARG A 45 7.77 10.42 4.59
CA ARG A 45 7.86 10.60 3.13
C ARG A 45 8.82 9.59 2.50
N THR A 46 9.97 9.36 3.12
CA THR A 46 10.95 8.35 2.66
C THR A 46 10.42 6.94 2.84
N TRP A 47 9.72 6.65 3.93
CA TRP A 47 9.05 5.36 4.12
C TRP A 47 8.00 5.14 3.02
N ALA A 48 7.07 6.07 2.84
CA ALA A 48 6.00 5.95 1.84
C ALA A 48 6.53 5.79 0.41
N ALA A 49 7.65 6.46 0.07
CA ALA A 49 8.27 6.37 -1.26
C ALA A 49 8.96 5.02 -1.55
N LYS A 50 9.11 4.14 -0.55
CA LYS A 50 9.67 2.78 -0.71
C LYS A 50 8.58 1.72 -0.84
N GLU A 51 7.34 2.06 -0.52
CA GLU A 51 6.23 1.13 -0.55
C GLU A 51 5.52 1.23 -1.90
N ASP A 52 5.18 0.07 -2.45
CA ASP A 52 4.20 -0.04 -3.54
C ASP A 52 2.82 -0.22 -2.89
N PHE A 53 1.93 0.77 -3.07
CA PHE A 53 0.58 0.74 -2.51
C PHE A 53 -0.45 0.38 -3.59
N ASP A 54 -1.17 -0.71 -3.35
CA ASP A 54 -2.27 -1.17 -4.20
C ASP A 54 -3.65 -0.95 -3.55
N LEU A 55 -4.70 -0.93 -4.38
CA LEU A 55 -6.07 -0.96 -3.87
C LEU A 55 -6.33 -2.26 -3.11
N GLY A 56 -6.87 -2.13 -1.90
CA GLY A 56 -7.13 -3.24 -0.99
C GLY A 56 -6.04 -3.41 0.07
N ASP A 57 -4.85 -2.84 -0.12
CA ASP A 57 -3.79 -2.89 0.87
C ASP A 57 -4.22 -2.23 2.19
N SER A 58 -3.65 -2.71 3.28
CA SER A 58 -3.86 -2.18 4.62
C SER A 58 -2.61 -1.44 5.11
N ILE A 59 -2.77 -0.20 5.54
CA ILE A 59 -1.74 0.55 6.26
C ILE A 59 -2.02 0.48 7.77
N VAL A 60 -0.99 0.13 8.54
CA VAL A 60 -1.10 -0.13 9.98
C VAL A 60 -0.24 0.87 10.74
N PHE A 61 -0.90 1.68 11.55
CA PHE A 61 -0.26 2.62 12.46
C PHE A 61 -0.07 1.94 13.82
N ARG A 62 1.18 1.84 14.26
CA ARG A 62 1.58 1.31 15.57
C ARG A 62 2.36 2.36 16.33
N TRP A 63 1.97 2.66 17.56
CA TRP A 63 2.70 3.60 18.42
C TRP A 63 2.77 3.11 19.86
N SER A 64 3.65 3.75 20.64
CA SER A 64 3.71 3.64 22.09
C SER A 64 3.58 5.04 22.70
N GLY A 65 3.15 5.17 23.96
CA GLY A 65 2.90 6.48 24.55
C GLY A 65 1.69 7.19 23.95
N THR A 66 1.72 8.52 23.94
CA THR A 66 0.55 9.36 23.59
C THR A 66 0.63 9.82 22.14
N HIS A 67 0.00 9.05 21.25
CA HIS A 67 -0.26 9.45 19.87
C HIS A 67 -1.67 9.06 19.46
N ASP A 68 -2.12 9.60 18.34
CA ASP A 68 -3.36 9.27 17.68
C ASP A 68 -3.16 9.29 16.16
N VAL A 69 -4.20 8.90 15.43
CA VAL A 69 -4.26 8.99 13.97
C VAL A 69 -5.60 9.54 13.56
N VAL A 70 -5.61 10.47 12.62
CA VAL A 70 -6.83 10.92 11.95
C VAL A 70 -6.55 11.13 10.46
N GLN A 71 -7.48 10.67 9.62
CA GLN A 71 -7.47 10.99 8.21
C GLN A 71 -8.00 12.41 8.03
N VAL A 72 -7.30 13.23 7.25
CA VAL A 72 -7.65 14.63 7.00
C VAL A 72 -7.68 14.97 5.52
N THR A 73 -8.29 16.10 5.19
CA THR A 73 -8.14 16.73 3.88
C THR A 73 -6.70 17.17 3.65
N LYS A 74 -6.33 17.46 2.39
CA LYS A 74 -5.02 18.05 2.08
C LYS A 74 -4.78 19.35 2.87
N GLU A 75 -5.80 20.20 3.00
CA GLU A 75 -5.71 21.43 3.80
C GLU A 75 -5.44 21.13 5.28
N GLY A 76 -6.15 20.16 5.87
CA GLY A 76 -5.91 19.72 7.25
C GLY A 76 -4.50 19.15 7.44
N TYR A 77 -3.99 18.42 6.46
CA TYR A 77 -2.63 17.91 6.46
C TYR A 77 -1.60 19.05 6.42
N ASP A 78 -1.72 19.97 5.45
CA ASP A 78 -0.79 21.08 5.26
C ASP A 78 -0.74 21.98 6.50
N ASN A 79 -1.90 22.24 7.13
CA ASN A 79 -2.02 23.13 8.28
C ASN A 79 -1.90 22.43 9.64
N CYS A 80 -1.82 21.09 9.67
CA CYS A 80 -1.89 20.26 10.88
C CYS A 80 -3.16 20.52 11.70
N THR A 81 -4.33 20.42 11.06
CA THR A 81 -5.63 20.66 11.68
C THR A 81 -6.63 19.54 11.40
N ALA A 82 -7.38 19.15 12.42
CA ALA A 82 -8.50 18.19 12.33
C ALA A 82 -9.76 18.83 12.95
N THR A 83 -10.43 19.67 12.19
CA THR A 83 -11.72 20.29 12.55
C THR A 83 -12.88 19.52 11.92
N ASN A 84 -14.11 19.96 12.14
CA ASN A 84 -15.29 19.43 11.46
C ASN A 84 -15.24 19.56 9.92
N THR A 85 -14.39 20.43 9.36
CA THR A 85 -14.25 20.62 7.91
C THR A 85 -13.02 19.91 7.34
N THR A 86 -12.00 19.64 8.15
CA THR A 86 -10.75 19.01 7.68
C THR A 86 -10.60 17.55 8.09
N ALA A 87 -11.29 17.08 9.14
CA ALA A 87 -11.29 15.67 9.52
C ALA A 87 -12.20 14.84 8.60
N LEU A 88 -11.64 13.75 8.07
CA LEU A 88 -12.34 12.78 7.21
C LEU A 88 -12.66 11.47 7.93
N SER A 89 -12.07 11.26 9.11
CA SER A 89 -12.34 10.13 9.99
C SER A 89 -12.47 10.58 11.44
N PRO A 90 -13.04 9.75 12.34
CA PRO A 90 -12.86 9.92 13.77
C PRO A 90 -11.38 9.85 14.15
N ILE A 91 -10.98 10.58 15.19
CA ILE A 91 -9.64 10.48 15.77
C ILE A 91 -9.49 9.09 16.41
N GLN A 92 -8.40 8.40 16.11
CA GLN A 92 -8.11 7.05 16.57
C GLN A 92 -7.03 7.10 17.65
N THR A 93 -7.42 6.79 18.89
CA THR A 93 -6.55 6.86 20.07
C THR A 93 -6.06 5.48 20.53
N THR A 94 -6.40 4.42 19.79
CA THR A 94 -6.04 3.03 20.11
C THR A 94 -5.11 2.46 19.05
N THR A 95 -4.05 1.78 19.50
CA THR A 95 -3.02 1.12 18.68
C THR A 95 -3.14 -0.41 18.78
N PRO A 96 -2.94 -1.18 17.68
CA PRO A 96 -2.73 -0.70 16.32
C PRO A 96 -4.02 -0.13 15.70
N TYR A 97 -3.89 0.89 14.86
CA TYR A 97 -4.97 1.35 13.98
C TYR A 97 -4.68 0.90 12.54
N THR A 98 -5.67 0.32 11.88
CA THR A 98 -5.54 -0.16 10.49
C THR A 98 -6.50 0.61 9.59
N PHE A 99 -6.00 1.07 8.45
CA PHE A 99 -6.77 1.70 7.39
C PHE A 99 -6.58 0.91 6.08
N THR A 100 -7.67 0.63 5.37
CA THR A 100 -7.63 -0.06 4.06
C THR A 100 -7.71 0.96 2.93
N LEU A 101 -6.76 0.90 1.99
CA LEU A 101 -6.71 1.75 0.80
C LEU A 101 -7.81 1.34 -0.17
N ASN A 102 -8.89 2.11 -0.20
CA ASN A 102 -10.09 1.82 -0.99
C ASN A 102 -10.29 2.79 -2.16
N SER A 103 -9.35 3.71 -2.38
CA SER A 103 -9.41 4.70 -3.44
C SER A 103 -8.02 5.00 -3.98
N THR A 104 -7.95 5.47 -5.22
CA THR A 104 -6.68 5.89 -5.83
C THR A 104 -6.31 7.34 -5.53
N ALA A 105 -7.14 8.05 -4.78
CA ALA A 105 -6.86 9.41 -4.35
C ALA A 105 -5.80 9.41 -3.23
N PRO A 106 -5.00 10.49 -3.11
CA PRO A 106 -4.10 10.63 -1.96
C PRO A 106 -4.87 10.63 -0.63
N HIS A 107 -4.39 9.83 0.31
CA HIS A 107 -4.85 9.78 1.69
C HIS A 107 -3.84 10.49 2.60
N TYR A 108 -4.33 11.39 3.46
CA TYR A 108 -3.49 12.16 4.36
C TYR A 108 -3.82 11.84 5.81
N PHE A 109 -2.79 11.58 6.61
CA PHE A 109 -2.91 11.22 8.02
C PHE A 109 -2.02 12.12 8.87
N ILE A 110 -2.50 12.50 10.04
CA ILE A 110 -1.74 13.29 11.02
C ILE A 110 -1.94 12.75 12.44
N CYS A 111 -1.00 13.06 13.33
CA CYS A 111 -1.21 13.01 14.77
C CYS A 111 -1.65 14.40 15.26
N THR A 112 -2.73 14.45 16.05
CA THR A 112 -3.34 15.70 16.55
C THR A 112 -2.83 16.11 17.93
N ILE A 113 -2.02 15.27 18.58
CA ILE A 113 -1.43 15.56 19.89
C ILE A 113 -0.44 16.73 19.76
N ASP A 114 -0.73 17.81 20.49
CA ASP A 114 0.09 19.02 20.60
C ASP A 114 0.71 19.50 19.27
N ASN A 115 2.03 19.42 19.14
CA ASN A 115 2.77 19.84 17.96
C ASN A 115 3.31 18.66 17.13
N HIS A 116 2.88 17.43 17.40
CA HIS A 116 3.42 16.22 16.78
C HIS A 116 3.38 16.27 15.24
N CYS A 117 2.24 16.67 14.66
CA CYS A 117 2.14 16.85 13.20
C CYS A 117 3.12 17.89 12.66
N ARG A 118 3.30 19.02 13.36
CA ARG A 118 4.23 20.10 12.95
C ARG A 118 5.69 19.66 13.07
N LEU A 119 5.98 18.74 14.00
CA LEU A 119 7.26 18.08 14.15
C LEU A 119 7.44 16.88 13.20
N GLY A 120 6.51 16.67 12.27
CA GLY A 120 6.66 15.70 11.19
C GLY A 120 5.88 14.40 11.34
N GLN A 121 5.07 14.22 12.39
CA GLN A 121 4.20 13.04 12.54
C GLN A 121 2.95 13.15 11.65
N LYS A 122 3.20 13.02 10.34
CA LYS A 122 2.22 13.13 9.26
C LYS A 122 2.64 12.26 8.08
N LEU A 123 1.66 11.65 7.42
CA LEU A 123 1.88 10.71 6.33
C LEU A 123 0.94 11.03 5.15
N THR A 124 1.48 10.95 3.94
CA THR A 124 0.69 10.88 2.70
C THR A 124 0.87 9.50 2.09
N VAL A 125 -0.22 8.85 1.75
CA VAL A 125 -0.24 7.57 1.03
C VAL A 125 -1.02 7.77 -0.26
N GLN A 126 -0.50 7.25 -1.36
CA GLN A 126 -1.17 7.27 -2.65
C GLN A 126 -0.95 5.92 -3.30
N THR A 127 -2.02 5.28 -3.76
CA THR A 127 -1.87 4.05 -4.54
C THR A 127 -1.28 4.37 -5.90
N GLU A 128 -0.45 3.48 -6.43
CA GLU A 128 -0.04 3.60 -7.82
C GLU A 128 -1.28 3.49 -8.72
N THR A 129 -1.42 4.39 -9.69
CA THR A 129 -2.43 4.20 -10.75
C THR A 129 -1.99 2.96 -11.51
N SER A 130 -2.63 1.82 -11.21
CA SER A 130 -2.33 0.51 -11.80
C SER A 130 -2.00 0.65 -13.29
N ALA A 131 -0.71 0.68 -13.61
CA ALA A 131 -0.28 0.32 -14.95
C ALA A 131 -0.67 -1.14 -15.04
N ALA A 132 -1.59 -1.46 -15.96
CA ALA A 132 -2.09 -2.81 -16.22
C ALA A 132 -0.97 -3.83 -15.95
N PRO A 133 -1.23 -4.92 -15.19
CA PRO A 133 -0.20 -5.74 -14.58
C PRO A 133 0.88 -6.00 -15.63
N ILE A 134 2.03 -5.33 -15.50
CA ILE A 134 3.17 -5.63 -16.35
C ILE A 134 3.45 -7.06 -15.98
N LEU A 135 3.16 -7.97 -16.91
CA LEU A 135 3.45 -9.39 -16.79
C LEU A 135 4.83 -9.47 -16.15
N LYS A 136 4.91 -9.91 -14.87
CA LYS A 136 6.20 -10.04 -14.19
C LYS A 136 7.10 -10.78 -15.15
N THR A 137 8.33 -10.32 -15.36
CA THR A 137 9.22 -10.78 -16.46
C THR A 137 9.36 -12.31 -16.51
N GLY A 138 9.12 -13.01 -15.39
CA GLY A 138 8.99 -14.46 -15.32
C GLY A 138 7.85 -15.07 -16.15
N ALA A 139 6.71 -14.39 -16.29
CA ALA A 139 5.60 -14.80 -17.13
C ALA A 139 5.91 -14.69 -18.63
N LEU A 140 6.70 -13.69 -19.06
CA LEU A 140 7.22 -13.64 -20.44
C LEU A 140 8.23 -14.77 -20.71
N SER A 141 9.11 -15.06 -19.75
CA SER A 141 10.07 -16.16 -19.86
C SER A 141 9.37 -17.53 -19.96
N ALA A 142 8.35 -17.74 -19.13
CA ALA A 142 7.52 -18.94 -19.18
C ALA A 142 6.73 -19.06 -20.50
N LEU A 143 6.23 -17.94 -21.04
CA LEU A 143 5.55 -17.91 -22.34
C LEU A 143 6.51 -18.22 -23.50
N LEU A 144 7.72 -17.65 -23.50
CA LEU A 144 8.73 -17.94 -24.53
C LEU A 144 9.19 -19.41 -24.49
N LEU A 145 9.40 -19.97 -23.29
CA LEU A 145 9.77 -21.37 -23.12
C LEU A 145 8.66 -22.32 -23.58
N ALA A 146 7.39 -21.98 -23.28
CA ALA A 146 6.25 -22.75 -23.75
C ALA A 146 6.14 -22.72 -25.29
N VAL A 147 6.30 -21.55 -25.93
CA VAL A 147 6.25 -21.43 -27.40
C VAL A 147 7.43 -22.12 -28.08
N ALA A 148 8.64 -22.06 -27.52
CA ALA A 148 9.83 -22.73 -28.07
C ALA A 148 9.72 -24.26 -28.02
N ALA A 149 9.06 -24.81 -26.99
CA ALA A 149 8.77 -26.23 -26.88
C ALA A 149 7.74 -26.72 -27.91
N PHE A 150 6.89 -25.83 -28.45
CA PHE A 150 5.92 -26.14 -29.52
C PHE A 150 6.53 -26.14 -30.92
N ILE A 151 7.56 -25.33 -31.19
CA ILE A 151 8.22 -25.28 -32.51
C ILE A 151 9.16 -26.48 -32.70
N SER A 152 9.50 -27.16 -31.61
CA SER A 152 10.43 -28.30 -31.60
C SER A 152 9.74 -29.68 -31.63
N LEU A 153 8.42 -29.74 -31.79
CA LEU A 153 7.62 -30.97 -31.94
C LEU A 153 7.00 -31.09 -33.34
#